data_AF-A0A2K0TZX6-F1
#
_entry.id   AF-A0A2K0TZX6-F1
#
_cell.length_a   1.000
_cell.length_b   1.000
_cell.length_c   1.000
_cell.angle_alpha   90.00
_cell.angle_beta   90.00
_cell.angle_gamma   90.00
#
_symmetry.space_group_name_H-M   'P 1'
#
loop_
_entity.id
_entity.type
_entity.pdbx_description
1 polymer ?
#
loop_
_entity_poly.entity_id
_entity_poly.type
_entity_poly.pdbx_seq_one_letter_code
_entity_poly.pdbx_strand_id
1 'polypeptide(L)'
;MMPIWDRLAIISLHYLPVTHSGVWLFLPDPDASSSSEEEPDSDDSSSWDGWPMEEPQPTPSIAAPAMQRFYLAAAHAALQMPALKQMKLIALLETGIYWHKFWYFCEDLLARALWTSSSGFVPDKEVLDRWRMVPRKHIEMDLEVEILEDENALDSSDEEDGIYESD
;
A
#
# COMPACT_ATOMS: atom_id res chain seq x y z
N MET A 1 -0.80 -8.67 -28.52
CA MET A 1 -1.46 -7.36 -28.40
C MET A 1 -2.11 -7.33 -27.02
N MET A 2 -1.71 -6.41 -26.14
CA MET A 2 -2.40 -6.26 -24.85
C MET A 2 -3.71 -5.48 -25.06
N PRO A 3 -4.78 -5.78 -24.30
CA PRO A 3 -6.00 -4.98 -24.35
C PRO A 3 -5.71 -3.55 -23.89
N ILE A 4 -6.37 -2.58 -24.52
CA ILE A 4 -6.32 -1.17 -24.14
C ILE A 4 -7.65 -0.82 -23.47
N TRP A 5 -7.60 -0.11 -22.36
CA TRP A 5 -8.78 0.30 -21.60
C TRP A 5 -8.94 1.83 -21.65
N ASP A 6 -9.38 2.33 -22.80
CA ASP A 6 -9.40 3.76 -23.12
C ASP A 6 -10.25 4.63 -22.19
N ARG A 7 -11.16 4.03 -21.43
CA ARG A 7 -12.12 4.73 -20.56
C ARG A 7 -11.98 4.41 -19.08
N LEU A 8 -11.06 3.51 -18.72
CA LEU A 8 -10.94 3.06 -17.34
C LEU A 8 -10.15 4.09 -16.54
N ALA A 9 -10.87 4.91 -15.77
CA ALA A 9 -10.30 6.02 -15.02
C ALA A 9 -9.97 5.69 -13.56
N ILE A 10 -10.69 4.73 -12.96
CA ILE A 10 -10.58 4.40 -11.54
C ILE A 10 -10.53 2.90 -11.38
N ILE A 11 -9.56 2.41 -10.60
CA ILE A 11 -9.47 1.01 -10.17
C ILE A 11 -9.24 0.98 -8.67
N SER A 12 -9.98 0.13 -7.96
CA SER A 12 -9.66 -0.25 -6.59
C SER A 12 -9.61 -1.77 -6.51
N LEU A 13 -8.48 -2.32 -6.08
CA LEU A 13 -8.31 -3.75 -5.85
C LEU A 13 -8.02 -3.98 -4.37
N HIS A 14 -8.87 -4.76 -3.73
CA HIS A 14 -8.66 -5.24 -2.38
C HIS A 14 -8.27 -6.72 -2.43
N TYR A 15 -7.20 -7.08 -1.72
CA TYR A 15 -6.69 -8.45 -1.71
C TYR A 15 -6.25 -8.87 -0.31
N LEU A 16 -6.23 -10.17 -0.05
CA LEU A 16 -5.71 -10.69 1.21
C LEU A 16 -4.17 -10.65 1.18
N PRO A 17 -3.48 -10.37 2.30
CA PRO A 17 -2.02 -10.38 2.41
C PRO A 17 -1.44 -11.80 2.37
N VAL A 18 -2.20 -12.79 1.91
CA VAL A 18 -1.81 -14.18 1.78
C VAL A 18 -2.09 -14.68 0.37
N THR A 19 -1.14 -15.43 -0.17
CA THR A 19 -1.32 -16.15 -1.43
C THR A 19 -2.30 -17.32 -1.27
N HIS A 20 -2.81 -17.84 -2.38
CA HIS A 20 -3.64 -19.06 -2.39
C HIS A 20 -2.94 -20.28 -1.77
N SER A 21 -1.60 -20.32 -1.77
CA SER A 21 -0.79 -21.35 -1.11
C SER A 21 -0.54 -21.09 0.38
N GLY A 22 -1.11 -20.03 0.97
CA GLY A 22 -0.95 -19.67 2.38
C GLY A 22 0.37 -18.96 2.72
N VAL A 23 1.14 -18.52 1.72
CA VAL A 23 2.36 -17.72 1.95
C VAL A 23 1.98 -16.25 2.13
N TRP A 24 2.44 -15.65 3.23
CA TRP A 24 2.26 -14.22 3.52
C TRP A 24 3.03 -13.34 2.54
N LEU A 25 2.39 -12.27 2.06
CA LEU A 25 2.94 -11.28 1.15
C LEU A 25 3.76 -10.19 1.87
N PHE A 26 3.47 -10.01 3.16
CA PHE A 26 4.02 -8.99 4.04
C PHE A 26 4.40 -9.63 5.38
N LEU A 27 5.37 -9.06 6.10
CA LEU A 27 5.63 -9.52 7.47
C LEU A 27 4.46 -9.09 8.36
N PRO A 28 4.03 -9.96 9.31
CA PRO A 28 3.26 -9.57 10.49
C PRO A 28 3.88 -8.32 11.12
N ASP A 29 3.10 -7.26 11.30
CA ASP A 29 3.51 -6.06 12.00
C ASP A 29 3.75 -6.50 13.45
N PRO A 30 4.97 -6.34 13.97
CA PRO A 30 5.27 -6.72 15.34
C PRO A 30 4.44 -5.92 16.36
N ASP A 31 3.91 -4.76 15.99
CA ASP A 31 3.11 -3.88 16.84
C ASP A 31 1.60 -4.00 16.59
N ALA A 32 1.17 -4.81 15.59
CA ALA A 32 -0.22 -5.20 15.43
C ALA A 32 -0.61 -6.05 16.64
N SER A 33 -1.12 -5.37 17.67
CA SER A 33 -1.57 -5.98 18.91
C SER A 33 -2.53 -7.11 18.56
N SER A 34 -2.04 -8.34 18.72
CA SER A 34 -2.84 -9.54 18.62
C SER A 34 -3.90 -9.42 19.71
N SER A 35 -5.07 -8.87 19.38
CA SER A 35 -6.20 -8.74 20.28
C SER A 35 -6.81 -10.12 20.48
N SER A 36 -6.08 -10.96 21.22
CA SER A 36 -6.60 -12.08 21.97
C SER A 36 -6.37 -11.71 23.42
N GLU A 37 -7.38 -11.08 24.00
CA GLU A 37 -7.49 -10.79 25.43
C GLU A 37 -7.36 -12.09 26.24
N GLU A 38 -6.20 -12.35 26.81
CA GLU A 38 -6.09 -13.13 28.05
C GLU A 38 -5.03 -12.44 28.92
N GLU A 39 -5.51 -11.56 29.81
CA GLU A 39 -4.73 -10.99 30.91
C GLU A 39 -4.20 -12.11 31.81
N PRO A 40 -2.89 -12.18 32.09
CA PRO A 40 -2.39 -12.82 33.28
C PRO A 40 -1.92 -11.74 34.26
N ASP A 41 -2.69 -11.56 35.34
CA ASP A 41 -2.21 -10.94 36.57
C ASP A 41 -0.85 -11.55 36.96
N SER A 42 0.24 -10.78 36.92
CA SER A 42 1.48 -11.12 37.63
C SER A 42 2.37 -9.90 37.82
N ASP A 43 2.35 -9.43 39.07
CA ASP A 43 3.26 -8.52 39.73
C ASP A 43 4.65 -9.19 39.87
N ASP A 44 5.71 -8.70 39.21
CA ASP A 44 7.09 -8.87 39.68
C ASP A 44 8.11 -7.88 39.05
N SER A 45 9.11 -7.53 39.84
CA SER A 45 10.12 -6.48 39.67
C SER A 45 11.33 -6.86 38.80
N SER A 46 11.94 -5.87 38.12
CA SER A 46 13.41 -5.63 37.90
C SER A 46 13.61 -4.76 36.64
N SER A 47 14.34 -3.64 36.60
CA SER A 47 15.75 -3.33 36.94
C SER A 47 16.78 -4.12 36.12
N TRP A 48 17.18 -3.62 34.92
CA TRP A 48 18.57 -3.25 34.56
C TRP A 48 18.81 -3.04 33.05
N ASP A 49 19.56 -1.95 32.82
CA ASP A 49 20.63 -1.73 31.84
C ASP A 49 20.39 -1.67 30.32
N GLY A 50 20.94 -0.58 29.78
CA GLY A 50 20.85 -0.16 28.39
C GLY A 50 21.64 -1.05 27.45
N TRP A 51 20.97 -1.40 26.36
CA TRP A 51 21.56 -2.00 25.18
C TRP A 51 21.68 -0.92 24.09
N PRO A 52 22.74 -0.94 23.28
CA PRO A 52 22.82 -0.04 22.14
C PRO A 52 21.70 -0.41 21.18
N MET A 53 20.81 0.56 20.95
CA MET A 53 19.73 0.47 19.99
C MET A 53 20.36 0.48 18.59
N GLU A 54 20.85 -0.69 18.14
CA GLU A 54 21.03 -0.92 16.72
C GLU A 54 19.65 -0.79 16.10
N GLU A 55 19.45 0.26 15.29
CA GLU A 55 18.22 0.43 14.52
C GLU A 55 17.99 -0.87 13.74
N PRO A 56 16.89 -1.60 13.99
CA PRO A 56 16.62 -2.85 13.32
C PRO A 56 16.52 -2.54 11.83
N GLN A 57 17.52 -3.01 11.07
CA GLN A 57 17.45 -2.97 9.62
C GLN A 57 16.17 -3.70 9.21
N PRO A 58 15.31 -3.08 8.37
CA PRO A 58 14.03 -3.68 8.02
C PRO A 58 14.30 -5.06 7.42
N THR A 59 13.82 -6.10 8.12
CA THR A 59 13.95 -7.47 7.65
C THR A 59 13.09 -7.57 6.39
N PRO A 60 13.65 -7.97 5.24
CA PRO A 60 12.87 -8.03 4.01
C PRO A 60 11.74 -9.05 4.17
N SER A 61 10.52 -8.66 3.80
CA SER A 61 9.37 -9.55 3.75
C SER A 61 9.69 -10.84 2.99
N ILE A 62 9.27 -11.97 3.56
CA ILE A 62 9.45 -13.33 3.00
C ILE A 62 8.95 -13.42 1.55
N ALA A 63 8.04 -12.55 1.13
CA ALA A 63 7.45 -12.51 -0.20
C ALA A 63 7.69 -11.21 -0.98
N ALA A 64 8.70 -10.42 -0.61
CA ALA A 64 9.07 -9.21 -1.36
C ALA A 64 9.15 -9.44 -2.89
N PRO A 65 9.75 -10.54 -3.42
CA PRO A 65 9.78 -10.78 -4.86
C PRO A 65 8.39 -11.02 -5.51
N ALA A 66 7.41 -11.51 -4.75
CA ALA A 66 6.04 -11.65 -5.25
C ALA A 66 5.35 -10.28 -5.33
N MET A 67 5.55 -9.44 -4.32
CA MET A 67 5.00 -8.09 -4.30
C MET A 67 5.63 -7.16 -5.35
N GLN A 68 6.93 -7.24 -5.61
CA GLN A 68 7.55 -6.49 -6.72
C GLN A 68 6.90 -6.88 -8.06
N ARG A 69 6.72 -8.18 -8.31
CA ARG A 69 6.05 -8.67 -9.53
C ARG A 69 4.60 -8.21 -9.63
N PHE A 70 3.88 -8.18 -8.52
CA PHE A 70 2.52 -7.66 -8.45
C PHE A 70 2.47 -6.18 -8.86
N TYR A 71 3.35 -5.34 -8.30
CA TYR A 71 3.42 -3.92 -8.65
C TYR A 71 3.86 -3.67 -10.09
N LEU A 72 4.77 -4.48 -10.63
CA LEU A 72 5.13 -4.43 -12.05
C LEU A 72 3.93 -4.75 -12.92
N ALA A 73 3.20 -5.83 -12.63
CA ALA A 73 2.00 -6.19 -13.37
C ALA A 73 0.95 -5.08 -13.35
N ALA A 74 0.73 -4.44 -12.19
CA ALA A 74 -0.16 -3.29 -12.05
C ALA A 74 0.30 -2.09 -12.90
N ALA A 75 1.59 -1.74 -12.87
CA ALA A 75 2.14 -0.66 -13.70
C ALA A 75 2.00 -0.98 -15.20
N HIS A 76 2.22 -2.24 -15.60
CA HIS A 76 2.01 -2.69 -16.98
C HIS A 76 0.56 -2.54 -17.43
N ALA A 77 -0.40 -2.83 -16.55
CA ALA A 77 -1.82 -2.63 -16.82
C ALA A 77 -2.16 -1.14 -16.92
N ALA A 78 -1.67 -0.32 -15.97
CA ALA A 78 -1.85 1.13 -15.95
C ALA A 78 -1.33 1.81 -17.24
N LEU A 79 -0.21 1.33 -17.80
CA LEU A 79 0.30 1.81 -19.10
C LEU A 79 -0.65 1.55 -20.29
N GLN A 80 -1.67 0.72 -20.14
CA GLN A 80 -2.71 0.50 -21.14
C GLN A 80 -4.02 1.22 -20.80
N MET A 81 -4.01 2.13 -19.82
CA MET A 81 -5.17 2.87 -19.33
C MET A 81 -4.93 4.37 -19.48
N PRO A 82 -5.10 4.94 -20.68
CA PRO A 82 -4.77 6.35 -20.93
C PRO A 82 -5.61 7.35 -20.15
N ALA A 83 -6.81 6.95 -19.70
CA ALA A 83 -7.70 7.77 -18.89
C ALA A 83 -7.53 7.54 -17.38
N LEU A 84 -6.55 6.74 -16.93
CA LEU A 84 -6.37 6.40 -15.53
C LEU A 84 -6.08 7.64 -14.69
N LYS A 85 -7.00 7.96 -13.80
CA LYS A 85 -6.85 9.01 -12.79
C LYS A 85 -6.48 8.44 -11.43
N GLN A 86 -6.94 7.23 -11.13
CA GLN A 86 -6.78 6.66 -9.80
C GLN A 86 -6.61 5.15 -9.81
N MET A 87 -5.64 4.66 -9.05
CA MET A 87 -5.51 3.23 -8.73
C MET A 87 -5.24 3.04 -7.23
N LYS A 88 -6.11 2.31 -6.55
CA LYS A 88 -5.92 1.85 -5.16
C LYS A 88 -5.61 0.35 -5.19
N LEU A 89 -4.51 -0.09 -4.58
CA LEU A 89 -4.17 -1.50 -4.36
C LEU A 89 -3.98 -1.72 -2.86
N ILE A 90 -4.92 -2.42 -2.23
CA ILE A 90 -5.06 -2.46 -0.78
C ILE A 90 -5.03 -3.90 -0.28
N ALA A 91 -4.08 -4.20 0.61
CA ALA A 91 -4.04 -5.46 1.33
C ALA A 91 -4.89 -5.35 2.61
N LEU A 92 -5.89 -6.22 2.75
CA LEU A 92 -6.82 -6.27 3.89
C LEU A 92 -6.54 -7.48 4.76
N LEU A 93 -6.34 -7.27 6.06
CA LEU A 93 -6.27 -8.38 7.02
C LEU A 93 -7.68 -8.75 7.50
N GLU A 94 -8.39 -7.76 8.03
CA GLU A 94 -9.77 -7.85 8.51
C GLU A 94 -10.53 -6.56 8.16
N THR A 95 -11.85 -6.52 8.43
CA THR A 95 -12.70 -5.38 8.09
C THR A 95 -12.17 -4.10 8.73
N GLY A 96 -11.66 -3.18 7.91
CA GLY A 96 -11.11 -1.88 8.34
C GLY A 96 -9.62 -1.88 8.70
N ILE A 97 -8.96 -3.05 8.76
CA ILE A 97 -7.53 -3.14 9.07
C ILE A 97 -6.74 -3.33 7.79
N TYR A 98 -5.94 -2.32 7.45
CA TYR A 98 -5.18 -2.25 6.21
C TYR A 98 -3.71 -2.55 6.45
N TRP A 99 -3.25 -3.63 5.82
CA TRP A 99 -1.87 -4.08 5.99
C TRP A 99 -0.88 -3.34 5.09
N HIS A 100 -1.35 -2.93 3.92
CA HIS A 100 -0.53 -2.29 2.91
C HIS A 100 -1.44 -1.51 1.97
N LYS A 101 -1.12 -0.25 1.70
CA LYS A 101 -1.84 0.57 0.73
C LYS A 101 -0.88 1.06 -0.33
N PHE A 102 -1.34 0.98 -1.56
CA PHE A 102 -0.78 1.73 -2.66
C PHE A 102 -1.87 2.60 -3.27
N TRP A 103 -1.53 3.86 -3.51
CA TRP A 103 -2.42 4.81 -4.16
C TRP A 103 -1.69 5.57 -5.25
N TYR A 104 -2.13 5.39 -6.49
CA TYR A 104 -1.79 6.25 -7.60
C TYR A 104 -2.93 7.24 -7.83
N PHE A 105 -2.56 8.50 -8.02
CA PHE A 105 -3.45 9.59 -8.33
C PHE A 105 -2.85 10.47 -9.43
N CYS A 106 -3.69 10.87 -10.37
CA CYS A 106 -3.30 11.64 -11.55
C CYS A 106 -4.43 12.57 -11.95
N GLU A 107 -4.23 13.87 -11.75
CA GLU A 107 -5.18 14.91 -12.08
C GLU A 107 -4.45 16.17 -12.54
N ASP A 108 -4.90 16.75 -13.66
CA ASP A 108 -4.52 18.00 -14.34
C ASP A 108 -3.06 18.48 -14.29
N LEU A 109 -2.49 18.66 -13.11
CA LEU A 109 -1.14 19.18 -12.87
C LEU A 109 -0.34 18.38 -11.84
N LEU A 110 -0.83 17.21 -11.41
CA LEU A 110 -0.17 16.36 -10.43
C LEU A 110 -0.33 14.89 -10.78
N ALA A 111 0.80 14.17 -10.77
CA ALA A 111 0.82 12.72 -10.73
C ALA A 111 1.59 12.27 -9.50
N ARG A 112 0.93 11.50 -8.62
CA ARG A 112 1.48 11.03 -7.35
C ARG A 112 1.26 9.53 -7.18
N ALA A 113 2.24 8.86 -6.60
CA ALA A 113 2.15 7.49 -6.15
C ALA A 113 2.61 7.40 -4.70
N LEU A 114 1.75 6.84 -3.85
CA LEU A 114 1.96 6.67 -2.43
C LEU A 114 1.98 5.18 -2.09
N TRP A 115 3.00 4.74 -1.35
CA TRP A 115 3.04 3.44 -0.70
C TRP A 115 3.02 3.64 0.82
N THR A 116 2.17 2.89 1.52
CA THR A 116 2.29 2.74 2.98
C THR A 116 3.09 1.48 3.29
N SER A 117 4.02 1.57 4.23
CA SER A 117 5.05 0.57 4.52
C SER A 117 4.97 0.10 5.97
N SER A 118 3.78 0.04 6.56
CA SER A 118 3.56 -0.71 7.82
C SER A 118 4.01 -2.19 7.69
N SER A 119 4.11 -2.69 6.46
CA SER A 119 4.61 -4.01 6.11
C SER A 119 6.13 -4.16 5.95
N GLY A 120 6.90 -3.08 6.05
CA GLY A 120 8.34 -3.03 5.72
C GLY A 120 8.65 -3.21 4.23
N PHE A 121 7.63 -3.14 3.35
CA PHE A 121 7.81 -3.26 1.91
C PHE A 121 8.35 -1.96 1.28
N VAL A 122 9.48 -2.06 0.60
CA VAL A 122 10.04 -0.97 -0.21
C VAL A 122 10.03 -1.37 -1.70
N PRO A 123 9.37 -0.61 -2.58
CA PRO A 123 9.41 -0.88 -4.02
C PRO A 123 10.83 -0.71 -4.55
N ASP A 124 11.27 -1.67 -5.35
CA ASP A 124 12.60 -1.62 -5.97
C ASP A 124 12.63 -0.65 -7.17
N LYS A 125 13.83 -0.36 -7.64
CA LYS A 125 14.05 0.62 -8.71
C LYS A 125 13.23 0.29 -9.97
N GLU A 126 13.09 -0.99 -10.31
CA GLU A 126 12.34 -1.41 -11.49
C GLU A 126 10.85 -1.04 -11.37
N VAL A 127 10.23 -1.30 -10.21
CA VAL A 127 8.85 -0.89 -9.94
C VAL A 127 8.69 0.62 -10.04
N LEU A 128 9.58 1.38 -9.40
CA LEU A 128 9.54 2.85 -9.42
C LEU A 128 9.68 3.41 -10.84
N ASP A 129 10.65 2.92 -11.60
CA ASP A 129 10.88 3.36 -12.97
C ASP A 129 9.69 3.02 -13.86
N ARG A 130 9.04 1.87 -13.65
CA ARG A 130 7.84 1.49 -14.40
C ARG A 130 6.65 2.38 -14.09
N TRP A 131 6.43 2.71 -12.82
CA TRP A 131 5.36 3.63 -12.42
C TRP A 131 5.57 5.04 -12.95
N ARG A 132 6.81 5.55 -12.95
CA ARG A 132 7.15 6.85 -13.55
C ARG A 132 6.80 6.93 -15.05
N MET A 133 6.76 5.81 -15.76
CA MET A 133 6.35 5.81 -17.17
C MET A 133 4.85 6.05 -17.38
N VAL A 134 4.02 5.78 -16.38
CA VAL A 134 2.55 5.85 -16.51
C VAL A 134 2.08 7.27 -16.85
N PRO A 135 2.31 8.30 -16.00
CA PRO A 135 1.91 9.66 -16.34
C PRO A 135 2.73 10.23 -17.51
N ARG A 136 4.02 9.89 -17.63
CA ARG A 136 4.87 10.33 -18.75
C ARG A 136 4.32 9.90 -20.10
N LYS A 137 3.74 8.71 -20.21
CA LYS A 137 3.20 8.18 -21.46
C LYS A 137 1.90 8.87 -21.89
N HIS A 138 1.06 9.24 -20.92
CA HIS A 138 -0.32 9.64 -21.20
C HIS A 138 -0.55 11.15 -21.11
N ILE A 139 0.21 11.83 -20.26
CA ILE A 139 0.04 13.27 -19.98
C ILE A 139 1.37 14.02 -19.87
N GLU A 140 2.50 13.39 -20.23
CA GLU A 140 3.85 14.00 -20.25
C GLU A 140 4.30 14.58 -18.89
N MET A 141 3.81 14.01 -17.79
CA MET A 141 4.13 14.44 -16.43
C MET A 141 5.10 13.50 -15.71
N ASP A 142 5.89 14.08 -14.81
CA ASP A 142 6.70 13.30 -13.87
C ASP A 142 5.85 12.82 -12.68
N LEU A 143 6.17 11.62 -12.19
CA LEU A 143 5.52 11.02 -11.04
C LEU A 143 6.24 11.38 -9.75
N GLU A 144 5.53 12.03 -8.83
CA GLU A 144 5.95 12.16 -7.43
C GLU A 144 5.75 10.82 -6.70
N VAL A 145 6.75 10.39 -5.95
CA VAL A 145 6.70 9.13 -5.20
C VAL A 145 6.90 9.42 -3.73
N GLU A 146 5.95 8.96 -2.91
CA GLU A 146 6.01 9.03 -1.45
C GLU A 146 5.91 7.60 -0.88
N ILE A 147 6.74 7.31 0.12
CA ILE A 147 6.71 6.05 0.87
C ILE A 147 6.59 6.46 2.34
N LEU A 148 5.47 6.10 2.98
CA LEU A 148 5.17 6.42 4.37
C LEU A 148 5.20 5.15 5.20
N GLU A 149 5.61 5.23 6.46
CA GLU A 149 5.62 4.09 7.39
C GLU A 149 4.25 3.87 8.07
N ASP A 150 3.27 4.74 7.82
CA ASP A 150 1.99 4.82 8.53
C ASP A 150 0.86 3.95 7.89
N GLU A 151 0.22 3.11 8.70
CA GLU A 151 -0.95 2.27 8.39
C GLU A 151 -2.24 3.08 8.11
N ASN A 152 -2.36 4.26 8.71
CA ASN A 152 -3.57 5.08 8.72
C ASN A 152 -3.56 6.23 7.71
N ALA A 153 -2.51 6.35 6.89
CA ALA A 153 -2.21 7.54 6.09
C ALA A 153 -3.27 8.00 5.05
N LEU A 154 -4.41 7.32 4.91
CA LEU A 154 -5.48 7.71 3.96
C LEU A 154 -6.91 7.60 4.51
N ASP A 155 -7.14 7.49 5.82
CA ASP A 155 -8.51 7.32 6.35
C ASP A 155 -9.29 8.64 6.55
N SER A 156 -9.04 9.69 5.75
CA SER A 156 -9.62 11.01 6.03
C SER A 156 -10.35 11.72 4.87
N SER A 157 -10.77 11.04 3.81
CA SER A 157 -11.50 11.75 2.74
C SER A 157 -12.45 10.93 1.87
N ASP A 158 -12.99 9.81 2.38
CA ASP A 158 -14.22 9.23 1.84
C ASP A 158 -15.42 9.57 2.77
N GLU A 159 -15.49 10.82 3.27
CA GLU A 159 -16.74 11.35 3.87
C GLU A 159 -17.76 11.56 2.74
N GLU A 160 -18.85 10.79 2.83
CA GLU A 160 -20.05 10.90 2.02
C GLU A 160 -20.60 12.33 2.05
N ASP A 161 -20.45 13.08 0.95
CA ASP A 161 -21.28 14.25 0.66
C ASP A 161 -22.70 13.78 0.26
N GLY A 162 -23.41 13.25 1.25
CA GLY A 162 -24.85 12.99 1.19
C GLY A 162 -25.62 14.26 1.56
N ILE A 163 -25.67 15.23 0.65
CA ILE A 163 -26.63 16.34 0.75
C ILE A 163 -28.02 15.76 0.45
N TYR A 164 -28.79 15.49 1.50
CA TYR A 164 -30.23 15.30 1.38
C TYR A 164 -30.87 16.67 1.09
N GLU A 165 -31.24 16.91 -0.17
CA GLU A 165 -32.32 17.84 -0.48
C GLU A 165 -33.61 17.28 0.13
N SER A 166 -34.27 18.06 0.99
CA SER A 166 -35.65 17.82 1.38
C SER A 166 -36.47 18.97 0.83
N ASP A 167 -37.36 18.63 -0.12
CA ASP A 167 -38.46 19.46 -0.62
C ASP A 167 -39.44 19.88 0.50
#